data_AF-A0A4U9D642-F1
#
_entry.id   AF-A0A4U9D642-F1
#
_cell.length_a   1.000
_cell.length_b   1.000
_cell.length_c   1.000
_cell.angle_alpha   90.00
_cell.angle_beta   90.00
_cell.angle_gamma   90.00
#
_symmetry.space_group_name_H-M   'P 1'
#
loop_
_entity.id
_entity.type
_entity.pdbx_description
1 polymer ?
#
loop_
_entity_poly.entity_id
_entity_poly.type
_entity_poly.pdbx_seq_one_letter_code
_entity_poly.pdbx_strand_id
1 'polypeptide(L)' 'MELEEQVMGIIINAGQSRSLCYEALSCAKEGDFDAADAKMKEATHFSREAHLVQTQLIEADEGEGKTKMTLVRFTPRTI' A
#
# COMPACT_ATOMS: atom_id res chain seq x y z
N MET A 1 13.54 10.61 -13.40
CA MET A 1 12.98 11.26 -12.18
C MET A 1 11.63 10.69 -11.77
N GLU A 2 10.86 10.02 -12.67
CA GLU A 2 9.56 9.43 -12.30
C GLU A 2 9.62 8.24 -11.33
N LEU A 3 10.67 7.42 -11.37
CA LEU A 3 10.74 6.23 -10.51
C LEU A 3 10.94 6.57 -9.02
N GLU A 4 11.76 7.59 -8.71
CA GLU A 4 12.01 8.01 -7.31
C GLU A 4 10.75 8.60 -6.66
N GLU A 5 9.96 9.38 -7.41
CA GLU A 5 8.71 9.95 -6.93
C GLU A 5 7.68 8.85 -6.65
N GLN A 6 7.59 7.84 -7.52
CA GLN A 6 6.70 6.69 -7.32
C GLN A 6 7.13 5.82 -6.14
N VAL A 7 8.44 5.56 -5.97
CA VAL A 7 8.96 4.84 -4.80
C VAL A 7 8.71 5.63 -3.52
N MET A 8 8.90 6.96 -3.54
CA MET A 8 8.60 7.82 -2.40
C MET A 8 7.10 7.77 -2.04
N GLY A 9 6.21 7.74 -3.02
CA GLY A 9 4.76 7.55 -2.83
C GLY A 9 4.42 6.22 -2.14
N ILE A 10 5.05 5.11 -2.57
CA ILE A 10 4.87 3.80 -1.93
C ILE A 10 5.35 3.82 -0.47
N ILE A 11 6.51 4.44 -0.19
CA ILE A 11 7.06 4.54 1.17
C ILE A 11 6.15 5.36 2.08
N ILE A 12 5.64 6.49 1.59
CA ILE A 12 4.71 7.35 2.35
C ILE A 12 3.42 6.60 2.65
N ASN A 13 2.81 5.95 1.65
CA ASN A 13 1.58 5.18 1.82
C ASN A 13 1.76 3.99 2.77
N ALA A 14 2.89 3.28 2.70
CA ALA A 14 3.22 2.20 3.63
C ALA A 14 3.39 2.73 5.08
N GLY A 15 4.01 3.90 5.23
CA GLY A 15 4.13 4.59 6.52
C GLY A 15 2.76 4.99 7.09
N GLN A 16 1.89 5.58 6.27
CA GLN A 16 0.54 5.96 6.66
C GLN A 16 -0.31 4.76 7.04
N SER A 17 -0.28 3.67 6.26
CA SER A 17 -1.01 2.43 6.57
C SER A 17 -0.61 1.88 7.94
N ARG A 18 0.69 1.88 8.27
CA ARG A 18 1.17 1.44 9.58
C ARG A 18 0.66 2.33 10.71
N SER A 19 0.71 3.65 10.56
CA SER A 19 0.21 4.59 11.55
C SER A 19 -1.30 4.45 11.78
N LEU A 20 -2.08 4.35 10.70
CA LEU A 20 -3.54 4.14 10.76
C LEU A 20 -3.91 2.83 11.45
N CYS A 21 -3.14 1.76 11.22
CA CYS A 21 -3.32 0.49 11.94
C CYS A 21 -3.07 0.64 13.45
N TYR A 22 -2.05 1.40 13.86
CA TYR A 22 -1.81 1.68 15.29
C TYR A 22 -2.94 2.53 15.90
N GLU A 23 -3.41 3.53 15.16
CA GLU A 23 -4.53 4.35 15.61
C GLU A 23 -5.84 3.56 15.70
N ALA A 24 -6.12 2.69 14.73
CA ALA A 24 -7.25 1.77 14.77
C ALA A 24 -7.16 0.84 15.99
N LEU A 25 -5.96 0.33 16.30
CA LEU A 25 -5.72 -0.49 17.47
C LEU A 25 -5.96 0.28 18.79
N SER A 26 -5.57 1.55 18.83
CA SER A 26 -5.82 2.42 19.98
C SER A 26 -7.32 2.71 20.16
N CYS A 27 -8.04 3.06 19.08
CA CYS A 27 -9.49 3.27 19.13
C CYS A 27 -10.23 1.98 19.57
N ALA A 28 -9.81 0.82 19.05
CA ALA A 28 -10.38 -0.47 19.46
C ALA A 28 -10.12 -0.78 20.95
N LYS A 29 -8.98 -0.35 21.50
CA LYS A 29 -8.68 -0.47 22.95
C LYS A 29 -9.55 0.45 23.82
N GLU A 30 -9.93 1.60 23.29
CA GLU A 30 -10.86 2.53 23.96
C GLU A 30 -12.33 2.09 23.85
N GLY A 31 -12.61 1.02 23.09
CA GLY A 31 -13.94 0.48 22.84
C GLY A 31 -14.65 1.13 21.65
N ASP A 32 -13.96 2.00 20.91
CA ASP A 32 -14.48 2.74 19.76
C ASP A 32 -14.20 1.98 18.46
N PHE A 33 -14.99 0.91 18.25
CA PHE A 33 -14.83 0.01 17.10
C PHE A 33 -15.23 0.66 15.77
N ASP A 34 -16.15 1.63 15.77
CA ASP A 34 -16.55 2.37 14.57
C ASP A 34 -15.40 3.23 14.05
N ALA A 35 -14.72 3.96 14.94
CA ALA A 35 -13.53 4.72 14.59
C ALA A 35 -12.37 3.82 14.14
N ALA A 36 -12.20 2.66 14.78
CA ALA A 36 -11.20 1.67 14.37
C ALA A 36 -11.47 1.11 12.96
N ASP A 37 -12.72 0.77 12.64
CA ASP A 37 -13.09 0.24 11.33
C ASP A 37 -12.93 1.29 10.22
N ALA A 38 -13.26 2.56 10.51
CA ALA A 38 -13.03 3.68 9.60
C ALA A 38 -11.53 3.82 9.27
N LYS A 39 -10.66 3.81 10.28
CA LYS A 39 -9.20 3.92 10.09
C LYS A 39 -8.61 2.70 9.39
N MET A 40 -9.14 1.51 9.65
CA MET A 40 -8.71 0.28 8.97
C MET A 40 -9.08 0.30 7.47
N LYS A 41 -10.27 0.82 7.12
CA LYS A 41 -10.68 1.05 5.73
C LYS A 41 -9.77 2.06 5.04
N GLU A 42 -9.41 3.13 5.74
CA GLU A 42 -8.49 4.14 5.24
C GLU A 42 -7.08 3.55 4.99
N ALA A 43 -6.56 2.76 5.93
CA ALA A 43 -5.30 2.03 5.76
C ALA A 43 -5.32 1.08 4.55
N THR A 44 -6.47 0.44 4.31
CA THR A 44 -6.69 -0.44 3.16
C THR A 44 -6.71 0.35 1.85
N HIS A 45 -7.30 1.55 1.84
CA HIS A 45 -7.28 2.45 0.69
C HIS A 45 -5.85 2.83 0.28
N PHE A 46 -5.04 3.30 1.23
CA PHE A 46 -3.64 3.66 0.97
C PHE A 46 -2.80 2.46 0.50
N SER A 47 -3.04 1.27 1.06
CA SER A 47 -2.38 0.05 0.60
C SER A 47 -2.76 -0.30 -0.84
N ARG A 48 -4.03 -0.09 -1.23
CA ARG A 48 -4.49 -0.30 -2.60
C ARG A 48 -3.88 0.71 -3.58
N GLU A 49 -3.77 1.98 -3.20
CA GLU A 49 -3.08 3.00 -4.00
C GLU A 49 -1.60 2.66 -4.19
N ALA A 50 -0.89 2.26 -3.12
CA ALA A 50 0.49 1.80 -3.23
C ALA A 50 0.63 0.60 -4.17
N HIS A 51 -0.30 -0.36 -4.11
CA HIS A 51 -0.34 -1.50 -5.03
C HIS A 51 -0.64 -1.11 -6.48
N LEU A 52 -1.49 -0.11 -6.73
CA LEU A 52 -1.76 0.40 -8.08
C LEU A 52 -0.52 1.05 -8.67
N VAL A 53 0.17 1.92 -7.91
CA VAL A 53 1.44 2.52 -8.33
C VAL A 53 2.50 1.43 -8.59
N GLN A 54 2.56 0.41 -7.73
CA GLN A 54 3.45 -0.73 -7.93
C GLN A 54 3.11 -1.51 -9.22
N THR A 55 1.83 -1.66 -9.56
CA THR A 55 1.40 -2.36 -10.79
C THR A 55 1.74 -1.54 -12.03
N GLN A 56 1.50 -0.23 -12.00
CA GLN A 56 1.87 0.68 -13.08
C GLN A 56 3.39 0.72 -13.30
N LEU A 57 4.19 0.68 -12.24
CA LEU A 57 5.65 0.53 -12.34
C LEU A 57 6.04 -0.75 -13.07
N ILE A 58 5.39 -1.88 -12.78
CA ILE A 58 5.65 -3.16 -13.45
C ILE A 58 5.26 -3.09 -14.94
N GLU A 59 4.08 -2.54 -15.26
CA GLU A 59 3.62 -2.41 -16.65
C GLU A 59 4.51 -1.46 -17.48
N ALA A 60 4.98 -0.36 -16.87
CA ALA A 60 5.93 0.56 -17.51
C ALA A 60 7.29 -0.11 -17.77
N ASP A 61 7.76 -0.96 -16.86
CA ASP A 61 9.01 -1.72 -16.99
C ASP A 61 8.89 -2.88 -18.01
N GLU A 62 7.70 -3.48 -18.16
CA GLU A 62 7.41 -4.49 -19.19
C GLU A 62 7.46 -3.93 -20.64
N GLY A 63 7.19 -2.64 -20.83
CA GLY A 63 7.31 -1.94 -22.12
C GLY A 63 8.75 -1.77 -22.63
N GLU A 64 9.74 -1.83 -21.73
CA GLU A 64 11.18 -1.72 -22.06
C GLU A 64 11.92 -3.08 -21.93
N GLY A 65 11.31 -4.20 -22.29
CA GLY A 65 12.03 -5.42 -22.69
C GLY A 65 13.13 -5.95 -21.74
N LYS A 66 13.04 -5.68 -20.44
CA LYS A 66 13.99 -6.17 -19.42
C LYS A 66 13.24 -6.68 -18.20
N THR A 67 12.69 -7.88 -18.36
CA THR A 67 12.22 -8.75 -17.28
C THR A 67 13.24 -8.83 -16.14
N LYS A 68 13.09 -8.04 -15.07
CA LYS A 68 13.77 -8.26 -13.77
C LYS A 68 13.21 -7.39 -12.64
N MET A 69 11.97 -7.65 -12.22
CA MET A 69 11.54 -7.30 -10.86
C MET A 69 10.90 -8.50 -10.17
N THR A 70 11.73 -9.50 -9.86
CA THR A 70 11.32 -10.75 -9.18
C THR A 70 11.25 -10.61 -7.65
N LEU A 71 11.54 -9.46 -7.04
CA LEU A 71 11.64 -9.41 -5.57
C LEU A 71 10.42 -8.72 -4.95
N VAL A 72 9.56 -9.57 -4.39
CA VAL A 72 8.40 -9.28 -3.53
C VAL A 72 7.09 -8.98 -4.27
N ARG A 73 6.58 -9.99 -4.98
CA ARG A 73 5.16 -10.12 -5.26
C ARG A 73 4.46 -10.74 -4.04
N PHE A 74 4.13 -9.94 -3.02
CA PHE A 74 3.06 -10.31 -2.08
C PHE A 74 1.72 -9.92 -2.71
N THR A 75 1.27 -10.71 -3.68
CA THR A 75 -0.14 -10.72 -4.06
C THR A 75 -0.72 -12.05 -3.60
N PRO A 76 -1.63 -12.10 -2.61
CA PRO A 76 -2.59 -13.19 -2.61
C PRO A 76 -3.44 -12.98 -3.85
N ARG A 77 -3.11 -13.73 -4.90
CA ARG A 77 -3.95 -13.88 -6.08
C ARG A 77 -5.17 -14.65 -5.58
N THR A 78 -6.23 -13.95 -5.20
CA THR A 78 -7.54 -14.53 -4.96
C THR A 78 -8.04 -15.08 -6.30
N ILE A 79 -7.88 -16.38 -6.48
CA ILE A 79 -8.70 -17.24 -7.34
C ILE A 79 -9.75 -17.92 -6.47
#